data_AF-A0A1F2T2Q7-F1
#
_entry.id   AF-A0A1F2T2Q7-F1
#
_cell.length_a   1.000
_cell.length_b   1.000
_cell.length_c   1.000
_cell.angle_alpha   90.00
_cell.angle_beta   90.00
_cell.angle_gamma   90.00
#
_symmetry.space_group_name_H-M   'P 1'
#
loop_
_entity.id
_entity.type
_entity.pdbx_description
1 polymer ?
#
loop_
_entity_poly.entity_id
_entity_poly.type
_entity_poly.pdbx_seq_one_letter_code
_entity_poly.pdbx_strand_id
1 'polypeptide(L)'
;MARATRTHKARLLNVAYRLLAQQTEVADAARQLEDEFALSRRQAYRYLEQAATLSAPVPAVEPTVAITFKLPVSLVRALRANARRSGLTLGQIVTQALTAFRGAFQRRRG
;
A
#
# COMPACT_ATOMS: atom_id res chain seq x y z
N MET A 1 12.49 -14.84 8.10
CA MET A 1 12.20 -13.39 8.07
C MET A 1 10.94 -13.14 7.26
N ALA A 2 9.92 -12.49 7.85
CA ALA A 2 8.70 -12.16 7.13
C ALA A 2 9.02 -11.16 6.01
N ARG A 3 8.64 -11.50 4.77
CA ARG A 3 8.81 -10.60 3.62
C ARG A 3 8.06 -9.29 3.92
N ALA A 4 8.78 -8.16 3.91
CA ALA A 4 8.18 -6.84 4.13
C ALA A 4 6.95 -6.67 3.22
N THR A 5 5.80 -6.38 3.82
CA THR A 5 4.55 -6.19 3.08
C THR A 5 4.68 -4.97 2.18
N ARG A 6 3.90 -4.92 1.08
CA ARG A 6 3.88 -3.75 0.18
C ARG A 6 3.62 -2.45 0.94
N THR A 7 2.75 -2.48 1.94
CA THR A 7 2.45 -1.35 2.83
C THR A 7 3.67 -0.94 3.66
N HIS A 8 4.39 -1.89 4.25
CA HIS A 8 5.61 -1.59 5.03
C HIS A 8 6.68 -0.95 4.15
N LYS A 9 6.90 -1.49 2.94
CA LYS A 9 7.85 -0.90 1.98
C LYS A 9 7.43 0.50 1.52
N ALA A 10 6.15 0.72 1.23
CA ALA A 10 5.64 2.02 0.83
C ALA A 10 5.80 3.06 1.96
N ARG A 11 5.50 2.67 3.21
CA ARG A 11 5.71 3.53 4.38
C ARG A 11 7.17 3.92 4.54
N LEU A 12 8.09 2.95 4.45
CA LEU A 12 9.53 3.17 4.57
C LEU A 12 10.04 4.14 3.49
N LEU A 13 9.67 3.91 2.21
CA LEU A 13 10.04 4.81 1.11
C LEU A 13 9.49 6.24 1.30
N ASN A 14 8.29 6.38 1.85
CA ASN A 14 7.70 7.69 2.12
C ASN A 14 8.36 8.43 3.28
N VAL A 15 8.82 7.71 4.31
CA VAL A 15 9.62 8.32 5.39
C VAL A 15 10.96 8.77 4.82
N ALA A 16 11.67 7.91 4.11
CA ALA A 16 12.93 8.22 3.45
C ALA A 16 12.81 9.45 2.51
N TYR A 17 11.75 9.49 1.69
CA TYR A 17 11.48 10.61 0.79
C TYR A 17 11.29 11.93 1.55
N ARG A 18 10.56 11.92 2.68
CA ARG A 18 10.36 13.13 3.50
C ARG A 18 11.65 13.62 4.15
N LEU A 19 12.50 12.71 4.63
CA LEU A 19 13.80 13.08 5.24
C LEU A 19 14.72 13.76 4.22
N LEU A 20 14.75 13.25 2.99
CA LEU A 20 15.50 13.88 1.91
C LEU A 20 14.91 15.25 1.52
N ALA A 21 13.58 15.36 1.44
CA ALA A 21 12.92 16.63 1.15
C ALA A 21 13.14 17.70 2.25
N GLN A 22 13.37 17.27 3.49
CA GLN A 22 13.71 18.14 4.63
C GLN A 22 15.19 18.54 4.68
N GLN A 23 15.99 18.16 3.67
CA GLN A 23 17.44 18.39 3.61
C GLN A 23 18.18 17.82 4.84
N THR A 24 17.66 16.75 5.43
CA THR A 24 18.37 16.04 6.50
C THR A 24 19.64 15.41 5.93
N GLU A 25 20.75 15.58 6.63
CA GLU A 25 22.00 14.89 6.29
C GLU A 25 21.77 13.39 6.14
N VAL A 26 22.32 12.78 5.09
CA VAL A 26 22.01 11.40 4.70
C VAL A 26 22.33 10.42 5.85
N ALA A 27 23.37 10.70 6.63
CA ALA A 27 23.75 9.89 7.78
C ALA A 27 22.71 9.95 8.92
N ASP A 28 22.08 11.09 9.13
CA ASP A 28 21.06 11.30 10.16
C ASP A 28 19.73 10.68 9.73
N ALA A 29 19.38 10.86 8.46
CA ALA A 29 18.23 10.19 7.85
C ALA A 29 18.36 8.65 7.92
N ALA A 30 19.58 8.12 7.73
CA ALA A 30 19.84 6.69 7.85
C ALA A 30 19.64 6.19 9.29
N ARG A 31 20.18 6.90 10.28
CA ARG A 31 19.98 6.57 11.71
C ARG A 31 18.50 6.55 12.08
N GLN A 32 17.74 7.56 11.63
CA GLN A 32 16.31 7.61 11.89
C GLN A 32 15.54 6.43 11.27
N LEU A 33 15.94 5.96 10.08
CA LEU A 33 15.35 4.78 9.46
C LEU A 33 15.74 3.47 10.16
N GLU A 34 16.97 3.38 10.68
CA GLU A 34 17.42 2.24 11.50
C GLU A 34 16.53 2.12 12.75
N ASP A 35 16.32 3.23 13.46
CA ASP A 35 15.53 3.29 14.69
C ASP A 35 14.03 3.03 14.45
N GLU A 36 13.42 3.68 13.46
CA GLU A 36 11.96 3.59 13.23
C GLU A 36 11.54 2.22 12.64
N PHE A 37 12.39 1.59 11.82
CA PHE A 37 12.03 0.38 11.07
C PHE A 37 12.86 -0.86 11.42
N ALA A 38 13.73 -0.79 12.44
CA ALA A 38 14.65 -1.85 12.84
C ALA A 38 15.46 -2.40 11.65
N LEU A 39 15.95 -1.49 10.80
CA LEU A 39 16.72 -1.81 9.60
C LEU A 39 18.20 -1.92 9.92
N SER A 40 18.93 -2.72 9.14
CA SER A 40 20.37 -2.57 9.10
C SER A 40 20.76 -1.25 8.41
N ARG A 41 21.89 -0.67 8.80
CA ARG A 41 22.47 0.52 8.18
C ARG A 41 22.53 0.45 6.65
N ARG A 42 22.99 -0.67 6.09
CA ARG A 42 23.02 -0.88 4.63
C ARG A 42 21.63 -0.82 3.99
N GLN A 43 20.60 -1.34 4.66
CA GLN A 43 19.23 -1.25 4.16
C GLN A 43 18.69 0.18 4.24
N ALA A 44 19.01 0.93 5.30
CA ALA A 44 18.63 2.33 5.44
C ALA A 44 19.19 3.18 4.29
N TYR A 45 20.49 3.10 4.01
CA TYR A 45 21.11 3.79 2.85
C TYR A 45 20.46 3.39 1.53
N ARG A 46 20.23 2.09 1.30
CA ARG A 46 19.60 1.62 0.07
C ARG A 46 18.19 2.19 -0.12
N TYR A 47 17.42 2.36 0.96
CA TYR A 47 16.09 2.94 0.86
C TYR A 47 16.11 4.46 0.68
N LEU A 48 17.11 5.16 1.22
CA LEU A 48 17.36 6.57 0.92
C LEU A 48 17.71 6.75 -0.56
N GLU A 49 18.61 5.93 -1.11
CA GLU A 49 18.92 5.92 -2.55
C GLU A 49 17.67 5.67 -3.40
N GLN A 50 16.85 4.69 -3.02
CA GLN A 50 15.58 4.43 -3.71
C GLN A 50 14.62 5.62 -3.61
N ALA A 51 14.52 6.26 -2.45
CA ALA A 51 13.65 7.43 -2.27
C ALA A 51 14.12 8.65 -3.05
N ALA A 52 15.44 8.83 -3.21
CA ALA A 52 16.03 9.93 -4.00
C ALA A 52 15.66 9.86 -5.49
N THR A 53 15.33 8.66 -6.00
CA THR A 53 14.88 8.46 -7.39
C THR A 53 13.39 8.70 -7.61
N LEU A 54 12.62 8.92 -6.53
CA LEU A 54 11.20 9.18 -6.62
C LEU A 54 10.93 10.65 -6.99
N SER A 55 10.04 10.88 -7.94
CA SER A 55 9.53 12.22 -8.26
C SER A 55 8.39 12.68 -7.32
N ALA A 56 7.78 11.73 -6.61
CA ALA A 56 6.69 11.96 -5.67
C ALA A 56 6.63 10.81 -4.63
N PRO A 57 5.99 11.03 -3.45
CA PRO A 57 5.76 9.96 -2.48
C PRO A 57 5.02 8.77 -3.10
N VAL A 58 5.34 7.55 -2.64
CA VAL A 58 4.61 6.33 -2.99
C VAL A 58 3.17 6.46 -2.46
N PRO A 59 2.14 6.18 -3.27
CA PRO A 59 0.75 6.20 -2.81
C PRO A 59 0.58 5.33 -1.56
N ALA A 60 -0.09 5.87 -0.54
CA ALA A 60 -0.38 5.12 0.68
C ALA A 60 -1.19 3.85 0.32
N VAL A 61 -0.57 2.68 0.49
CA VAL A 61 -1.27 1.40 0.34
C VAL A 61 -1.97 1.13 1.66
N GLU A 62 -3.26 1.45 1.74
CA GLU A 62 -4.09 1.11 2.90
C GLU A 62 -3.88 -0.38 3.24
N PRO A 63 -3.52 -0.72 4.48
CA PRO A 63 -3.25 -2.10 4.86
C PRO A 63 -4.51 -2.94 4.61
N THR A 64 -4.36 -4.01 3.82
CA THR A 64 -5.47 -4.91 3.50
C THR A 64 -5.48 -6.10 4.44
N VAL A 65 -6.65 -6.45 4.97
CA VAL A 65 -6.88 -7.70 5.71
C VAL A 65 -7.56 -8.71 4.79
N ALA A 66 -7.12 -9.96 4.82
CA ALA A 66 -7.79 -11.03 4.07
C ALA A 66 -9.10 -11.40 4.76
N ILE A 67 -10.20 -11.36 4.01
CA ILE A 67 -11.53 -11.77 4.48
C ILE A 67 -12.03 -12.89 3.58
N THR A 68 -12.54 -13.96 4.18
CA THR A 68 -13.09 -15.12 3.47
C THR A 68 -14.62 -15.11 3.57
N PHE A 69 -15.29 -15.17 2.42
CA PHE A 69 -16.75 -15.22 2.34
C PHE A 69 -17.23 -16.47 1.62
N LYS A 70 -18.38 -17.00 2.02
CA LYS A 70 -19.13 -17.96 1.21
C LYS A 70 -20.02 -17.16 0.25
N LEU A 71 -19.86 -17.41 -1.05
CA LEU A 71 -20.64 -16.76 -2.11
C LEU A 71 -21.24 -17.83 -3.04
N PRO A 72 -22.41 -17.57 -3.66
CA PRO A 72 -22.95 -18.46 -4.69
C PRO A 72 -21.95 -18.70 -5.82
N VAL A 73 -21.89 -19.94 -6.32
CA VAL A 73 -20.94 -20.34 -7.36
C VAL A 73 -21.08 -19.50 -8.63
N SER A 74 -22.32 -19.19 -9.01
CA SER A 74 -22.63 -18.33 -10.17
C SER A 74 -22.00 -16.93 -10.02
N LEU A 75 -22.09 -16.33 -8.83
CA LEU A 75 -21.50 -15.03 -8.54
C LEU A 75 -19.97 -15.06 -8.60
N VAL A 76 -19.35 -16.10 -8.04
CA VAL A 76 -17.88 -16.27 -8.10
C VAL A 76 -17.41 -16.40 -9.56
N ARG A 77 -18.15 -17.14 -10.40
CA ARG A 77 -17.86 -17.26 -11.84
C ARG A 77 -17.94 -15.90 -12.55
N ALA A 78 -19.00 -15.14 -12.29
CA ALA A 78 -19.17 -13.80 -12.88
C ALA A 78 -18.06 -12.84 -12.45
N LEU A 79 -17.68 -12.83 -11.17
CA LEU A 79 -16.59 -12.00 -10.65
C LEU A 79 -15.24 -12.34 -11.30
N ARG A 80 -14.93 -13.63 -11.45
CA ARG A 80 -13.70 -14.09 -12.12
C ARG A 80 -13.69 -13.74 -13.61
N ALA A 81 -14.82 -13.86 -14.30
CA ALA A 81 -14.93 -13.44 -15.70
C ALA A 81 -14.72 -11.92 -15.83
N ASN A 82 -15.30 -11.13 -14.92
CA ASN A 82 -15.09 -9.69 -14.89
C ASN A 82 -13.63 -9.32 -14.66
N ALA A 83 -12.97 -9.93 -13.67
CA ALA A 83 -11.54 -9.74 -13.38
C ALA A 83 -10.66 -9.98 -14.60
N ARG A 84 -10.93 -11.05 -15.35
CA ARG A 84 -10.19 -11.35 -16.59
C ARG A 84 -10.38 -10.28 -17.66
N ARG A 85 -11.61 -9.79 -17.84
CA ARG A 85 -11.92 -8.76 -18.85
C ARG A 85 -11.37 -7.38 -18.48
N SER A 86 -11.41 -7.02 -17.19
CA SER A 86 -11.00 -5.69 -16.72
C SER A 86 -9.52 -5.60 -16.36
N GLY A 87 -8.81 -6.73 -16.24
CA GLY A 87 -7.44 -6.77 -15.72
C GLY A 87 -7.33 -6.48 -14.22
N LEU A 88 -8.46 -6.35 -13.51
CA LEU A 88 -8.49 -6.09 -12.08
C LEU A 88 -8.47 -7.39 -11.28
N THR A 89 -7.85 -7.36 -10.10
CA THR A 89 -7.94 -8.45 -9.14
C THR A 89 -9.34 -8.52 -8.51
N LEU A 90 -9.73 -9.70 -8.00
CA LEU A 90 -10.98 -9.85 -7.25
C LEU A 90 -11.06 -8.89 -6.05
N GLY A 91 -9.95 -8.68 -5.35
CA GLY A 91 -9.87 -7.72 -4.25
C GLY A 91 -10.21 -6.29 -4.70
N GLN A 92 -9.62 -5.82 -5.81
CA GLN A 92 -9.92 -4.49 -6.35
C GLN A 92 -11.39 -4.33 -6.74
N ILE A 93 -11.97 -5.33 -7.41
CA ILE A 93 -13.39 -5.32 -7.79
C ILE A 93 -14.28 -5.24 -6.54
N VAL A 94 -13.98 -6.04 -5.50
CA VAL A 94 -14.73 -6.04 -4.25
C VAL A 94 -14.59 -4.72 -3.50
N THR A 95 -13.38 -4.15 -3.42
CA THR A 95 -13.14 -2.84 -2.80
C THR A 95 -13.96 -1.75 -3.50
N GLN A 96 -13.95 -1.72 -4.85
CA GLN A 96 -14.74 -0.74 -5.61
C GLN A 96 -16.24 -0.88 -5.34
N ALA A 97 -16.76 -2.12 -5.38
CA ALA A 97 -18.17 -2.39 -5.13
C ALA A 97 -18.61 -1.98 -3.72
N LEU A 98 -17.80 -2.28 -2.69
CA LEU A 98 -18.11 -1.93 -1.30
C LEU A 98 -18.05 -0.42 -1.06
N THR A 99 -17.08 0.28 -1.64
CA THR A 99 -16.99 1.75 -1.55
C THR A 99 -18.21 2.42 -2.19
N ALA A 100 -18.60 1.96 -3.38
CA ALA A 100 -19.79 2.45 -4.07
C ALA A 100 -21.07 2.18 -3.27
N PHE A 101 -21.21 0.96 -2.74
CA PHE A 101 -22.33 0.58 -1.88
C PHE A 101 -22.43 1.45 -0.63
N ARG A 102 -21.31 1.68 0.07
CA ARG A 102 -21.26 2.55 1.26
C ARG A 102 -21.68 3.98 0.95
N GLY A 103 -21.16 4.56 -0.14
CA GLY A 103 -21.52 5.93 -0.56
C GLY A 103 -22.97 6.06 -1.00
N ALA A 104 -23.57 5.02 -1.60
CA ALA A 104 -25.00 4.98 -1.90
C ALA A 104 -25.86 4.86 -0.64
N PHE A 105 -25.41 4.07 0.35
CA PHE A 105 -26.12 3.87 1.61
C PHE A 105 -26.16 5.14 2.47
N GLN A 106 -25.06 5.87 2.56
CA GLN A 106 -24.97 7.12 3.33
C GLN A 106 -25.90 8.21 2.78
N ARG A 107 -26.00 8.34 1.46
CA ARG A 107 -26.89 9.32 0.79
C ARG A 107 -28.38 9.08 0.98
N ARG A 108 -28.79 7.88 1.42
CA ARG A 108 -30.21 7.57 1.70
C ARG A 108 -30.63 7.84 3.14
N ARG A 109 -29.69 8.18 4.02
CA ARG A 109 -29.94 8.41 5.45
C ARG A 109 -29.72 9.86 5.91
N GLY A 110 -29.19 10.71 5.03
CA GLY A 110 -29.20 12.17 5.21
C GLY A 110 -30.32 12.76 4.38
#